data_AF-U5HIN9-F1
#
_entry.id   AF-U5HIN9-F1
#
_cell.length_a   1.000
_cell.length_b   1.000
_cell.length_c   1.000
_cell.angle_alpha   90.00
_cell.angle_beta   90.00
_cell.angle_gamma   90.00
#
_symmetry.space_group_name_H-M   'P 1'
#
loop_
_entity.id
_entity.type
_entity.pdbx_description
1 polymer ?
#
loop_
_entity_poly.entity_id
_entity_poly.type
_entity_poly.pdbx_seq_one_letter_code
_entity_poly.pdbx_strand_id
1 'polypeptide(L)'
;MDGDKTGNVKAGTCVDTDVTSPFEHDFYIQSHASLRGTSRSAHYNVLLDEAKISADAWQQLTFNLTFTYARASRSVSVTTPAYYADRLCTRAAFYLAAESADAMSQMSSLSGASAEQQQRERLLADYRSRLGKVHVNHKDALFFT
;
A
#
# COMPACT_ATOMS: atom_id res chain seq x y z
N MET A 1 22.88 23.70 4.96
CA MET A 1 22.32 22.44 5.52
C MET A 1 21.40 21.85 4.47
N ASP A 2 21.71 20.65 3.96
CA ASP A 2 21.01 19.99 2.84
C ASP A 2 19.66 19.36 3.23
N GLY A 3 18.80 20.13 3.90
CA GLY A 3 17.44 19.71 4.27
C GLY A 3 16.36 20.42 3.45
N ASP A 4 15.15 19.88 3.47
CA ASP A 4 13.96 20.58 2.99
C ASP A 4 13.55 21.72 3.95
N LYS A 5 12.51 22.48 3.57
CA LYS A 5 12.02 23.64 4.37
C LYS A 5 11.55 23.28 5.78
N THR A 6 11.30 22.00 6.04
CA THR A 6 10.82 21.47 7.33
C THR A 6 11.94 20.81 8.14
N GLY A 7 13.18 20.80 7.63
CA GLY A 7 14.31 20.15 8.26
C GLY A 7 14.40 18.64 7.99
N ASN A 8 13.56 18.11 7.10
CA ASN A 8 13.64 16.72 6.66
C ASN A 8 14.68 16.54 5.55
N VAL A 9 15.06 15.30 5.27
CA VAL A 9 15.90 14.98 4.10
C VAL A 9 15.15 15.33 2.80
N LYS A 10 15.91 15.61 1.73
CA LYS A 10 15.33 16.00 0.43
C LYS A 10 14.48 14.86 -0.14
N ALA A 11 13.40 15.21 -0.83
CA ALA A 11 12.63 14.24 -1.59
C ALA A 11 13.51 13.58 -2.65
N GLY A 12 13.45 12.25 -2.74
CA GLY A 12 14.32 11.42 -3.59
C GLY A 12 15.55 10.85 -2.87
N THR A 13 15.77 11.16 -1.59
CA THR A 13 16.83 10.49 -0.82
C THR A 13 16.54 8.99 -0.75
N CYS A 14 17.50 8.20 -1.25
CA CYS A 14 17.50 6.73 -1.21
C CYS A 14 18.62 6.25 -0.29
N VAL A 15 18.36 5.21 0.50
CA VAL A 15 19.35 4.56 1.38
C VAL A 15 19.23 3.05 1.19
N ASP A 16 20.29 2.43 0.67
CA ASP A 16 20.38 1.00 0.40
C ASP A 16 21.60 0.34 1.07
N THR A 17 22.40 1.10 1.83
CA THR A 17 23.57 0.60 2.58
C THR A 17 23.43 0.80 4.09
N ASP A 18 24.22 0.05 4.87
CA ASP A 18 24.39 0.09 6.34
C ASP A 18 23.18 -0.25 7.20
N VAL A 19 21.98 0.21 6.84
CA VAL A 19 20.73 0.05 7.61
C VAL A 19 19.73 -0.92 6.98
N THR A 20 20.10 -1.50 5.83
CA THR A 20 19.36 -2.49 5.06
C THR A 20 19.78 -3.91 5.42
N SER A 21 19.05 -4.90 4.90
CA SER A 21 19.37 -6.30 5.10
C SER A 21 20.69 -6.66 4.41
N PRO A 22 21.59 -7.42 5.05
CA PRO A 22 22.82 -7.89 4.42
C PRO A 22 22.60 -9.02 3.40
N PHE A 23 21.40 -9.61 3.37
CA PHE A 23 21.07 -10.78 2.52
C PHE A 23 19.96 -10.52 1.52
N GLU A 24 19.05 -9.60 1.82
CA GLU A 24 17.89 -9.31 0.97
C GLU A 24 18.13 -8.05 0.15
N HIS A 25 17.38 -7.91 -0.93
CA HIS A 25 17.43 -6.71 -1.75
C HIS A 25 16.36 -5.73 -1.25
N ASP A 26 16.71 -4.92 -0.27
CA ASP A 26 15.85 -3.90 0.30
C ASP A 26 16.49 -2.51 0.30
N PHE A 27 15.66 -1.47 0.30
CA PHE A 27 16.09 -0.08 0.28
C PHE A 27 15.00 0.85 0.84
N TYR A 28 15.41 2.01 1.34
CA TYR A 28 14.52 3.06 1.83
C TYR A 28 14.49 4.23 0.85
N ILE A 29 13.30 4.76 0.55
CA ILE A 29 13.14 5.99 -0.25
C ILE A 29 12.26 7.00 0.51
N GLN A 30 12.78 8.21 0.69
CA GLN A 30 12.00 9.37 1.09
C GLN A 30 11.48 10.08 -0.17
N SER A 31 10.37 9.61 -0.73
CA SER A 31 9.87 10.07 -2.04
C SER A 31 9.22 11.46 -2.03
N HIS A 32 8.76 11.93 -0.88
CA HIS A 32 7.93 13.12 -0.73
C HIS A 32 8.59 14.18 0.15
N ALA A 33 8.28 15.45 -0.11
CA ALA A 33 8.59 16.53 0.83
C ALA A 33 7.53 16.54 1.94
N SER A 34 7.96 16.51 3.20
CA SER A 34 7.05 16.57 4.32
C SER A 34 6.48 17.98 4.48
N LEU A 35 5.18 18.06 4.75
CA LEU A 35 4.53 19.33 5.06
C LEU A 35 4.69 19.69 6.54
N ARG A 36 4.78 18.68 7.42
CA ARG A 36 4.80 18.86 8.86
C ARG A 36 5.40 17.64 9.54
N GLY A 37 6.17 17.88 10.61
CA GLY A 37 6.77 16.84 11.42
C GLY A 37 7.94 16.13 10.71
N THR A 38 8.34 14.99 11.25
CA THR A 38 9.41 14.16 10.68
C THR A 38 8.83 13.22 9.64
N SER A 39 9.45 13.24 8.46
CA SER A 39 9.17 12.36 7.34
C SER A 39 9.31 10.88 7.71
N ARG A 40 8.42 10.06 7.14
CA ARG A 40 8.58 8.59 7.14
C ARG A 40 8.98 8.11 5.75
N SER A 41 10.21 7.61 5.64
CA SER A 41 10.67 6.94 4.42
C SER A 41 9.97 5.60 4.25
N ALA A 42 9.62 5.28 3.00
CA ALA A 42 9.07 3.96 2.67
C ALA A 42 10.21 2.95 2.51
N HIS A 43 10.01 1.75 3.07
CA HIS A 43 10.93 0.62 2.96
C HIS A 43 10.39 -0.34 1.90
N TYR A 44 11.23 -0.67 0.92
CA TYR A 44 10.91 -1.56 -0.18
C TYR A 44 11.81 -2.78 -0.10
N ASN A 45 11.23 -3.97 -0.30
CA ASN A 45 11.95 -5.24 -0.34
C ASN A 45 11.56 -5.98 -1.61
N VAL A 46 12.55 -6.34 -2.42
CA VAL A 46 12.38 -7.09 -3.66
C VAL A 46 12.35 -8.59 -3.33
N LEU A 47 11.15 -9.12 -3.19
CA LEU A 47 10.94 -10.53 -2.84
C LEU A 47 11.22 -11.49 -4.00
N LEU A 48 10.98 -11.05 -5.23
CA LEU A 48 11.17 -11.84 -6.44
C LEU A 48 11.55 -10.93 -7.62
N ASP A 49 12.65 -11.26 -8.30
CA ASP A 49 13.08 -10.58 -9.51
C ASP A 49 13.58 -11.59 -10.56
N GLU A 50 12.69 -11.96 -11.48
CA GLU A 50 13.02 -12.82 -12.62
C GLU A 50 13.69 -12.06 -13.77
N ALA A 51 13.48 -10.74 -13.83
CA ALA A 51 13.98 -9.86 -14.87
C ALA A 51 15.43 -9.41 -14.63
N LYS A 52 15.97 -9.63 -13.42
CA LYS A 52 17.34 -9.28 -13.00
C LYS A 52 17.62 -7.80 -13.18
N ILE A 53 16.70 -6.97 -12.70
CA ILE A 53 16.80 -5.51 -12.75
C ILE A 53 17.83 -5.05 -11.72
N SER A 54 18.64 -4.04 -12.05
CA SER A 54 19.63 -3.50 -11.11
C SER A 54 18.97 -2.76 -9.94
N ALA A 55 19.67 -2.65 -8.81
CA ALA A 55 19.21 -1.89 -7.65
C ALA A 55 18.87 -0.43 -8.03
N ASP A 56 19.76 0.25 -8.77
CA ASP A 56 19.53 1.62 -9.26
C ASP A 56 18.25 1.73 -10.09
N ALA A 57 17.98 0.74 -10.95
CA ALA A 57 16.78 0.74 -11.79
C ALA A 57 15.51 0.52 -10.96
N TRP A 58 15.55 -0.35 -9.94
CA TRP A 58 14.44 -0.53 -9.00
C TRP A 58 14.15 0.74 -8.21
N GLN A 59 15.19 1.41 -7.72
CA GLN A 59 15.08 2.66 -6.96
C GLN A 59 14.48 3.78 -7.83
N GLN A 60 14.99 3.96 -9.06
CA GLN A 60 14.47 4.94 -10.00
C GLN A 60 13.02 4.66 -10.42
N LEU A 61 12.70 3.41 -10.74
CA LEU A 61 11.33 3.00 -11.09
C LEU A 61 10.37 3.30 -9.94
N THR A 62 10.73 2.89 -8.73
CA THR A 62 9.93 3.10 -7.52
C THR A 62 9.71 4.58 -7.28
N PHE A 63 10.76 5.40 -7.37
CA PHE A 63 10.65 6.86 -7.20
C PHE A 63 9.75 7.49 -8.28
N ASN A 64 9.94 7.14 -9.56
CA ASN A 64 9.14 7.64 -10.67
C ASN A 64 7.65 7.32 -10.51
N LEU A 65 7.32 6.11 -10.06
CA LEU A 65 5.94 5.71 -9.81
C LEU A 65 5.24 6.59 -8.76
N THR A 66 5.98 7.21 -7.83
CA THR A 66 5.37 8.11 -6.82
C THR A 66 4.85 9.43 -7.39
N PHE A 67 5.27 9.82 -8.60
CA PHE A 67 4.79 11.03 -9.29
C PHE A 67 3.53 10.80 -10.14
N THR A 68 3.12 9.54 -10.33
CA THR A 68 2.00 9.19 -11.21
C THR A 68 0.63 9.24 -10.52
N TYR A 69 0.57 9.70 -9.27
CA TYR A 69 -0.67 9.78 -8.51
C TYR A 69 -1.55 10.94 -9.00
N ALA A 70 -2.68 10.61 -9.64
CA ALA A 70 -3.49 11.59 -10.38
C ALA A 70 -4.15 12.68 -9.52
N ARG A 71 -4.28 12.47 -8.20
CA ARG A 71 -4.97 13.42 -7.30
C ARG A 71 -4.05 14.44 -6.64
N ALA A 72 -2.74 14.34 -6.82
CA ALA A 72 -1.80 15.30 -6.27
C ALA A 72 -0.80 15.72 -7.32
N SER A 73 -0.48 17.02 -7.37
CA SER A 73 0.57 17.57 -8.23
C SER A 73 1.97 17.44 -7.62
N ARG A 74 2.17 16.46 -6.75
CA ARG A 74 3.39 16.25 -5.95
C ARG A 74 3.60 14.76 -5.73
N SER A 75 4.85 14.35 -5.55
CA SER A 75 5.16 12.96 -5.19
C SER A 75 4.49 12.57 -3.88
N VAL A 76 3.99 11.33 -3.85
CA VAL A 76 3.38 10.74 -2.65
C VAL A 76 4.37 9.80 -1.95
N SER A 77 4.08 9.43 -0.71
CA SER A 77 5.01 8.72 0.17
C SER A 77 5.30 7.26 -0.19
N VAL A 78 4.45 6.64 -1.01
CA VAL A 78 4.57 5.25 -1.49
C VAL A 78 4.32 5.20 -2.99
N THR A 79 4.50 4.05 -3.64
CA THR A 79 4.23 3.94 -5.08
C THR A 79 2.73 4.10 -5.36
N THR A 80 2.41 4.76 -6.47
CA THR A 80 1.01 5.02 -6.87
C THR A 80 0.14 3.77 -6.94
N PRO A 81 0.61 2.61 -7.47
CA PRO A 81 -0.17 1.38 -7.47
C PRO A 81 -0.55 0.90 -6.07
N ALA A 82 0.39 0.94 -5.11
CA ALA A 82 0.11 0.55 -3.72
C ALA A 82 -0.88 1.52 -3.06
N TYR A 83 -0.73 2.83 -3.34
CA TYR A 83 -1.66 3.85 -2.85
C TYR A 83 -3.08 3.63 -3.39
N TYR A 84 -3.22 3.31 -4.68
CA TYR A 84 -4.51 3.00 -5.29
C TYR A 84 -5.14 1.74 -4.73
N ALA A 85 -4.35 0.69 -4.47
CA ALA A 85 -4.84 -0.52 -3.83
C ALA A 85 -5.43 -0.22 -2.43
N ASP A 86 -4.74 0.59 -1.63
CA ASP A 86 -5.23 1.01 -0.30
C ASP A 86 -6.56 1.79 -0.40
N ARG A 87 -6.67 2.69 -1.37
CA ARG A 87 -7.92 3.43 -1.60
C ARG A 87 -9.06 2.55 -2.09
N LEU A 88 -8.78 1.57 -2.93
CA LEU A 88 -9.75 0.56 -3.34
C LEU A 88 -10.22 -0.27 -2.14
N CYS A 89 -9.30 -0.72 -1.28
CA CYS A 89 -9.63 -1.44 -0.04
C CYS A 89 -10.50 -0.59 0.90
N THR A 90 -10.17 0.70 1.05
CA THR A 90 -10.98 1.65 1.83
C THR A 90 -12.39 1.79 1.24
N ARG A 91 -12.51 1.88 -0.09
CA ARG A 91 -13.81 1.94 -0.77
C ARG A 91 -14.61 0.65 -0.60
N ALA A 92 -13.97 -0.51 -0.71
CA ALA A 92 -14.57 -1.82 -0.47
C ALA A 92 -15.06 -1.95 0.98
N ALA A 93 -14.29 -1.45 1.95
CA ALA A 93 -14.70 -1.43 3.35
C ALA A 93 -16.00 -0.64 3.56
N PHE A 94 -16.20 0.49 2.87
CA PHE A 94 -17.47 1.22 2.92
C PHE A 94 -18.65 0.41 2.37
N TYR A 95 -18.46 -0.36 1.29
CA TYR A 95 -19.52 -1.22 0.75
C TYR A 95 -19.90 -2.33 1.73
N LEU A 96 -18.90 -2.92 2.39
CA LEU A 96 -19.13 -3.94 3.41
C LEU A 96 -19.79 -3.36 4.68
N ALA A 97 -19.42 -2.13 5.06
CA ALA A 97 -19.94 -1.46 6.25
C ALA A 97 -21.43 -1.06 6.12
N ALA A 98 -21.85 -0.66 4.92
CA ALA A 98 -23.24 -0.28 4.65
C ALA A 98 -24.24 -1.44 4.86
N GLU A 99 -23.78 -2.70 4.73
CA GLU A 99 -24.60 -3.89 4.98
C GLU A 99 -24.39 -4.49 6.38
N SER A 100 -23.34 -4.10 7.12
CA SER A 100 -22.97 -4.74 8.40
C SER A 100 -23.69 -4.20 9.63
N ALA A 101 -24.48 -3.13 9.51
CA ALA A 101 -25.27 -2.62 10.64
C ALA A 101 -26.24 -3.69 11.20
N ASP A 102 -26.63 -4.68 10.39
CA ASP A 102 -27.53 -5.77 10.80
C ASP A 102 -26.82 -7.09 11.16
N ALA A 103 -25.50 -7.21 10.94
CA ALA A 103 -24.78 -8.51 10.99
C ALA A 103 -23.77 -8.67 12.15
N MET A 104 -23.57 -7.64 12.99
CA MET A 104 -22.47 -7.58 13.96
C MET A 104 -22.65 -8.40 15.26
N SER A 105 -23.65 -9.28 15.34
CA SER A 105 -24.02 -9.97 16.61
C SER A 105 -23.47 -11.39 16.79
N GLN A 106 -22.68 -11.95 15.86
CA GLN A 106 -22.28 -13.36 15.94
C GLN A 106 -20.85 -13.59 15.44
N MET A 107 -19.81 -13.37 16.25
CA MET A 107 -18.55 -14.16 16.12
C MET A 107 -17.60 -13.93 17.29
N SER A 108 -17.63 -14.80 18.30
CA SER A 108 -16.52 -14.90 19.26
C SER A 108 -16.24 -16.34 19.64
N SER A 109 -14.94 -16.62 19.77
CA SER A 109 -14.27 -17.85 20.21
C SER A 109 -14.09 -18.93 19.13
N LEU A 110 -12.81 -19.18 18.79
CA LEU A 110 -12.18 -20.49 18.57
C LEU A 110 -10.67 -20.25 18.36
N SER A 111 -9.81 -20.88 19.17
CA SER A 111 -8.36 -20.75 19.15
C SER A 111 -7.71 -22.04 18.64
N GLY A 112 -6.99 -21.94 17.51
CA GLY A 112 -6.19 -23.02 16.93
C GLY A 112 -5.84 -22.75 15.46
N ALA A 113 -4.60 -23.01 15.04
CA ALA A 113 -4.09 -22.63 13.71
C ALA A 113 -4.89 -23.22 12.52
N SER A 114 -5.44 -24.43 12.63
CA SER A 114 -6.31 -24.99 11.57
C SER A 114 -7.72 -24.41 11.59
N ALA A 115 -8.21 -24.03 12.78
CA ALA A 115 -9.49 -23.36 12.95
C ALA A 115 -9.44 -21.92 12.41
N GLU A 116 -8.31 -21.22 12.57
CA GLU A 116 -8.09 -19.88 11.99
C GLU A 116 -8.14 -19.90 10.46
N GLN A 117 -7.56 -20.93 9.83
CA GLN A 117 -7.53 -21.06 8.39
C GLN A 117 -8.94 -21.30 7.81
N GLN A 118 -9.70 -22.19 8.45
CA GLN A 118 -11.12 -22.42 8.12
C GLN A 118 -11.98 -21.18 8.39
N GLN A 119 -11.72 -20.46 9.48
CA GLN A 119 -12.43 -19.24 9.82
C GLN A 119 -12.14 -18.13 8.79
N ARG A 120 -10.89 -17.99 8.36
CA ARG A 120 -10.48 -17.06 7.29
C ARG A 120 -11.18 -17.39 5.97
N GLU A 121 -11.23 -18.66 5.58
CA GLU A 121 -11.93 -19.08 4.37
C GLU A 121 -13.43 -18.77 4.42
N ARG A 122 -14.08 -19.01 5.56
CA ARG A 122 -15.49 -18.65 5.78
C ARG A 122 -15.72 -17.14 5.69
N LEU A 123 -14.87 -16.35 6.32
CA LEU A 123 -14.95 -14.88 6.24
C LEU A 123 -14.73 -14.38 4.80
N LEU A 124 -13.77 -14.96 4.07
CA LEU A 124 -13.55 -14.62 2.67
C LEU A 124 -14.75 -14.96 1.79
N ALA A 125 -15.44 -16.07 2.06
CA ALA A 125 -16.67 -16.43 1.35
C ALA A 125 -17.80 -15.43 1.64
N ASP A 126 -17.97 -15.02 2.90
CA ASP A 126 -18.94 -13.99 3.30
C ASP A 126 -18.66 -12.64 2.61
N TYR A 127 -17.41 -12.15 2.70
CA TYR A 127 -17.02 -10.89 2.08
C TYR A 127 -17.20 -10.91 0.56
N ARG A 128 -16.89 -12.03 -0.12
CA ARG A 128 -17.12 -12.17 -1.56
C ARG A 128 -18.60 -12.14 -1.93
N SER A 129 -19.45 -12.71 -1.09
CA SER A 129 -20.91 -12.66 -1.29
C SER A 129 -21.43 -11.22 -1.18
N ARG A 130 -20.95 -10.49 -0.18
CA ARG A 130 -21.42 -9.13 0.18
C ARG A 130 -20.87 -8.01 -0.69
N LEU A 131 -19.60 -8.10 -1.11
CA LEU A 131 -18.95 -7.01 -1.87
C LEU A 131 -19.64 -6.72 -3.21
N GLY A 132 -20.52 -7.61 -3.68
CA GLY A 132 -21.29 -7.43 -4.90
C GLY A 132 -20.40 -7.34 -6.14
N LYS A 133 -21.02 -7.31 -7.32
CA LYS A 133 -20.30 -7.01 -8.56
C LYS A 133 -20.28 -5.51 -8.77
N VAL A 134 -19.10 -4.94 -9.00
CA VAL A 134 -18.97 -3.56 -9.46
C VAL A 134 -19.74 -3.41 -10.77
N HIS A 135 -20.55 -2.36 -10.88
CA HIS A 135 -21.35 -2.08 -12.07
C HIS A 135 -20.46 -1.96 -13.32
N VAL A 136 -20.94 -2.46 -14.47
CA VAL A 136 -20.14 -2.56 -15.72
C VAL A 136 -19.50 -1.23 -16.12
N ASN A 137 -20.22 -0.12 -15.97
CA ASN A 137 -19.72 1.24 -16.30
C ASN A 137 -18.52 1.69 -15.44
N HIS A 138 -18.25 1.02 -14.33
CA HIS A 138 -17.16 1.36 -13.41
C HIS A 138 -16.03 0.33 -13.41
N LYS A 139 -16.15 -0.77 -14.15
CA LYS A 139 -15.19 -1.88 -14.11
C LYS A 139 -13.79 -1.44 -14.55
N ASP A 140 -13.72 -0.61 -15.60
CA ASP A 140 -12.45 -0.14 -16.18
C ASP A 140 -12.13 1.31 -15.78
N ALA A 141 -12.82 1.84 -14.77
CA ALA A 141 -12.63 3.20 -14.26
C ALA A 141 -12.01 3.19 -12.87
N LEU A 142 -11.26 4.24 -12.52
CA LEU A 142 -10.76 4.46 -11.17
C LEU A 142 -11.86 4.99 -10.23
N PHE A 143 -12.95 4.25 -10.05
CA PHE A 143 -14.11 4.68 -9.23
C PHE A 143 -13.79 4.86 -7.73
N PHE A 144 -12.62 4.42 -7.30
CA PHE A 144 -12.07 4.55 -5.95
C PHE A 144 -11.12 5.74 -5.79
N THR A 145 -10.78 6.42 -6.89
CA THR A 145 -10.04 7.70 -6.80
C THR A 145 -10.90 8.84 -6.32
#